data_AF-A0A426UUR8-F1
#
_entry.id   AF-A0A426UUR8-F1
#
_cell.length_a   1.000
_cell.length_b   1.000
_cell.length_c   1.000
_cell.angle_alpha   90.00
_cell.angle_beta   90.00
_cell.angle_gamma   90.00
#
_symmetry.space_group_name_H-M   'P 1'
#
loop_
_entity.id
_entity.type
_entity.pdbx_description
1 polymer ?
#
loop_
_entity_poly.entity_id
_entity_poly.type
_entity_poly.pdbx_seq_one_letter_code
_entity_poly.pdbx_strand_id
1 'polypeptide(L)'
;MPRFKPVHQGLLMLPVDFDKQVQPGSFEYALCHLVDHKLDLEGLRSRIKNDDGGAPAYDPAVLLKIVLLSYSRGIISSRKME
;
A
#
# COMPACT_ATOMS: atom_id res chain seq x y z
N MET A 1 14.25 43.67 10.64
CA MET A 1 13.70 43.11 9.37
C MET A 1 13.15 41.71 9.63
N PRO A 2 12.12 41.25 8.91
CA PRO A 2 11.56 39.91 9.07
C PRO A 2 12.57 38.86 8.61
N ARG A 3 12.68 37.76 9.35
CA ARG A 3 13.61 36.67 9.08
C ARG A 3 12.85 35.48 8.49
N PHE A 4 12.81 35.41 7.16
CA PHE A 4 12.09 34.35 6.45
C PHE A 4 12.86 33.02 6.48
N LYS A 5 12.12 31.91 6.37
CA LYS A 5 12.72 30.58 6.23
C LYS A 5 13.38 30.46 4.84
N PRO A 6 14.54 29.81 4.73
CA PRO A 6 15.16 29.55 3.43
C PRO A 6 14.26 28.63 2.60
N VAL A 7 14.03 29.01 1.34
CA VAL A 7 13.24 28.22 0.37
C VAL A 7 14.21 27.33 -0.40
N HIS A 8 13.93 26.03 -0.42
CA HIS A 8 14.67 25.08 -1.26
C HIS A 8 14.04 25.02 -2.65
N GLN A 9 14.86 25.18 -3.70
CA GLN A 9 14.43 25.12 -5.11
C GLN A 9 14.91 23.83 -5.82
N GLY A 10 15.60 22.93 -5.11
CA GLY A 10 16.09 21.65 -5.64
C GLY A 10 15.16 20.47 -5.34
N LEU A 11 15.55 19.29 -5.83
CA LEU A 11 14.88 18.02 -5.52
C LEU A 11 14.89 17.77 -4.01
N LEU A 12 13.71 17.49 -3.46
CA LEU A 12 13.52 17.10 -2.07
C LEU A 12 12.81 15.76 -2.05
N MET A 13 13.37 14.80 -1.33
CA MET A 13 12.66 13.57 -1.00
C MET A 13 11.79 13.85 0.23
N LEU A 14 10.47 13.72 0.08
CA LEU A 14 9.55 13.83 1.19
C LEU A 14 9.27 12.41 1.73
N PRO A 15 9.62 12.09 2.99
CA PRO A 15 9.22 10.83 3.58
C PRO A 15 7.70 10.79 3.70
N VAL A 16 7.11 9.73 3.18
CA VAL A 16 5.68 9.46 3.29
C VAL A 16 5.46 8.50 4.45
N ASP A 17 4.63 8.93 5.40
CA ASP A 17 4.13 8.09 6.48
C ASP A 17 2.75 7.54 6.09
N PHE A 18 2.72 6.28 5.66
CA PHE A 18 1.51 5.65 5.12
C PHE A 18 0.36 5.62 6.13
N ASP A 19 0.67 5.32 7.41
CA ASP A 19 -0.34 5.29 8.48
C ASP A 19 -0.95 6.67 8.71
N LYS A 20 -0.19 7.75 8.45
CA LYS A 20 -0.72 9.11 8.48
C LYS A 20 -1.37 9.55 7.18
N GLN A 21 -1.26 8.81 6.08
CA GLN A 21 -1.94 9.14 4.83
C GLN A 21 -3.30 8.47 4.72
N VAL A 22 -3.45 7.27 5.27
CA VAL A 22 -4.70 6.53 5.25
C VAL A 22 -5.60 7.01 6.39
N GLN A 23 -6.46 7.98 6.08
CA GLN A 23 -7.31 8.66 7.07
C GLN A 23 -8.58 7.86 7.40
N PRO A 24 -9.01 7.80 8.68
CA PRO A 24 -10.30 7.22 9.06
C PRO A 24 -11.46 7.81 8.26
N GLY A 25 -12.44 6.98 7.90
CA GLY A 25 -13.60 7.38 7.09
C GLY A 25 -13.36 7.32 5.57
N SER A 26 -12.13 7.05 5.11
CA SER A 26 -11.85 6.73 3.72
C SER A 26 -12.10 5.25 3.40
N PHE A 27 -12.29 4.95 2.11
CA PHE A 27 -12.35 3.57 1.63
C PHE A 27 -11.03 2.84 1.88
N GLU A 28 -9.90 3.50 1.62
CA GLU A 28 -8.56 2.97 1.82
C GLU A 28 -8.34 2.54 3.28
N TYR A 29 -8.83 3.31 4.25
CA TYR A 29 -8.75 2.95 5.67
C TYR A 29 -9.58 1.72 5.98
N ALA A 30 -10.83 1.67 5.52
CA ALA A 30 -11.70 0.51 5.74
C ALA A 30 -11.09 -0.75 5.11
N LEU A 31 -10.57 -0.63 3.89
CA LEU A 31 -9.90 -1.71 3.18
C LEU A 31 -8.68 -2.22 3.95
N CYS A 32 -7.77 -1.34 4.37
CA CYS A 32 -6.59 -1.74 5.13
C CYS A 32 -7.00 -2.42 6.44
N HIS A 33 -7.90 -1.80 7.20
CA HIS A 33 -8.34 -2.33 8.48
C HIS A 33 -8.99 -3.71 8.35
N LEU A 34 -9.85 -3.93 7.35
CA LEU A 34 -10.49 -5.23 7.11
C LEU A 34 -9.46 -6.30 6.72
N VAL A 35 -8.59 -5.99 5.77
CA VAL A 35 -7.60 -6.97 5.29
C VAL A 35 -6.60 -7.34 6.39
N ASP A 36 -6.15 -6.37 7.18
CA ASP A 36 -5.11 -6.60 8.20
C ASP A 36 -5.64 -7.27 9.47
N HIS A 37 -6.90 -7.01 9.84
CA HIS A 37 -7.40 -7.40 11.17
C HIS A 37 -8.61 -8.33 11.14
N LYS A 38 -9.28 -8.50 10.00
CA LYS A 38 -10.56 -9.22 9.91
C LYS A 38 -10.55 -10.41 8.96
N LEU A 39 -9.60 -10.47 8.02
CA LEU A 39 -9.48 -11.58 7.09
C LEU A 39 -8.40 -12.56 7.56
N ASP A 40 -8.75 -13.84 7.59
CA ASP A 40 -7.77 -14.91 7.72
C ASP A 40 -7.17 -15.24 6.35
N LEU A 41 -5.87 -14.98 6.21
CA LEU A 41 -5.11 -15.19 4.98
C LEU A 41 -4.10 -16.34 5.10
N GLU A 42 -4.12 -17.11 6.19
CA GLU A 42 -3.15 -18.18 6.44
C GLU A 42 -3.21 -19.27 5.36
N GLY A 43 -4.42 -19.54 4.85
CA GLY A 43 -4.62 -20.43 3.70
C GLY A 43 -3.97 -19.95 2.40
N LEU A 44 -3.77 -18.64 2.21
CA LEU A 44 -3.01 -18.11 1.06
C LEU A 44 -1.51 -18.15 1.33
N ARG A 45 -1.09 -17.75 2.54
CA ARG A 45 0.33 -17.73 2.95
C ARG A 45 0.95 -19.12 2.88
N SER A 46 0.25 -20.14 3.39
CA SER A 46 0.69 -21.55 3.36
C SER A 46 0.89 -22.13 1.95
N ARG A 47 0.36 -21.48 0.90
CA ARG A 47 0.56 -21.90 -0.49
C ARG A 47 1.84 -21.33 -1.11
N ILE A 48 2.42 -20.31 -0.50
CA ILE A 48 3.69 -19.72 -0.93
C ILE A 48 4.81 -20.68 -0.54
N LYS A 49 5.60 -21.11 -1.53
CA LYS A 49 6.74 -22.02 -1.37
C LYS A 49 7.95 -21.37 -2.02
N ASN A 50 8.46 -20.31 -1.41
CA ASN A 50 9.60 -19.53 -1.92
C ASN A 50 10.85 -19.64 -1.02
N ASP A 51 10.96 -20.76 -0.29
CA ASP A 51 12.05 -20.98 0.68
C ASP A 51 13.42 -21.15 0.00
N ASP A 52 13.45 -21.57 -1.26
CA ASP A 52 14.65 -21.98 -1.99
C ASP A 52 15.08 -20.93 -3.04
N GLY A 53 15.51 -19.76 -2.56
CA GLY A 53 16.12 -18.69 -3.36
C GLY A 53 15.20 -17.93 -4.34
N GLY A 54 15.73 -16.84 -4.91
CA GLY A 54 14.99 -15.97 -5.85
C GLY A 54 14.43 -14.69 -5.21
N ALA A 55 13.49 -14.05 -5.91
CA ALA A 55 12.86 -12.82 -5.41
C ALA A 55 11.85 -13.15 -4.30
N PRO A 56 11.80 -12.38 -3.20
CA PRO A 56 10.78 -12.54 -2.17
C PRO A 56 9.37 -12.41 -2.75
N ALA A 57 8.45 -13.24 -2.28
CA ALA A 57 7.04 -13.11 -2.62
C ALA A 57 6.43 -11.89 -1.90
N TYR A 58 5.46 -11.24 -2.55
CA TYR A 58 4.62 -10.24 -1.90
C TYR A 58 3.66 -10.90 -0.89
N ASP A 59 3.43 -10.25 0.25
CA ASP A 59 2.39 -10.71 1.20
C ASP A 59 1.01 -10.67 0.50
N PRO A 60 0.21 -11.75 0.55
CA PRO A 60 -1.14 -11.77 0.01
C PRO A 60 -2.03 -10.61 0.44
N ALA A 61 -1.87 -10.10 1.67
CA ALA A 61 -2.60 -8.95 2.19
C ALA A 61 -2.35 -7.69 1.34
N VAL A 62 -1.09 -7.45 0.95
CA VAL A 62 -0.71 -6.30 0.13
C VAL A 62 -1.32 -6.42 -1.26
N LEU A 63 -1.20 -7.58 -1.89
CA LEU A 63 -1.77 -7.83 -3.21
C LEU A 63 -3.29 -7.65 -3.21
N LEU A 64 -3.97 -8.15 -2.18
CA LEU A 64 -5.42 -8.03 -2.05
C LEU A 64 -5.86 -6.56 -1.92
N LYS A 65 -5.15 -5.76 -1.12
CA LYS A 65 -5.42 -4.31 -1.01
C LYS A 65 -5.26 -3.61 -2.36
N ILE A 66 -4.19 -3.90 -3.10
CA ILE A 66 -3.96 -3.32 -4.43
C ILE A 66 -5.12 -3.68 -5.36
N VAL A 67 -5.46 -4.96 -5.47
CA VAL A 67 -6.53 -5.43 -6.37
C VAL A 67 -7.87 -4.79 -6.05
N LEU A 68 -8.27 -4.78 -4.78
CA LEU A 68 -9.55 -4.22 -4.36
C LEU A 68 -9.60 -2.69 -4.52
N LEU A 69 -8.51 -1.98 -4.23
CA LEU A 69 -8.42 -0.54 -4.44
C LEU A 69 -8.47 -0.17 -5.92
N SER A 70 -7.78 -0.93 -6.78
CA SER A 70 -7.82 -0.72 -8.22
C SER A 70 -9.23 -0.94 -8.77
N TYR A 71 -9.91 -2.00 -8.35
CA TYR A 71 -11.29 -2.25 -8.77
C TYR A 71 -12.26 -1.16 -8.29
N SER A 72 -12.12 -0.65 -7.06
CA SER A 72 -12.95 0.47 -6.59
C SER A 72 -12.74 1.75 -7.40
N ARG A 73 -11.57 1.89 -8.05
CA ARG A 73 -11.22 2.99 -8.97
C ARG A 73 -11.50 2.68 -10.45
N GLY A 74 -12.16 1.56 -10.76
CA GLY A 74 -12.46 1.15 -12.14
C GLY A 74 -11.25 0.66 -12.95
N ILE A 75 -10.13 0.38 -12.30
CA ILE A 75 -8.92 -0.16 -12.93
C ILE A 75 -9.04 -1.69 -12.96
N ILE A 76 -9.41 -2.23 -14.12
CA ILE A 76 -9.68 -3.68 -14.29
C ILE A 76 -8.56 -4.47 -14.97
N SER A 77 -7.57 -3.78 -15.56
CA SER A 77 -6.47 -4.45 -16.27
C SER A 77 -5.22 -4.52 -15.40
N SER A 78 -4.60 -5.70 -15.31
CA SER A 78 -3.37 -5.92 -14.54
C SER A 78 -2.24 -4.94 -14.90
N ARG A 79 -2.04 -4.64 -16.19
CA ARG A 79 -1.04 -3.65 -16.64
C ARG A 79 -1.23 -2.23 -16.10
N LYS A 80 -2.44 -1.85 -15.69
CA LYS A 80 -2.71 -0.52 -15.09
C LYS A 80 -2.58 -0.53 -13.58
N MET A 81 -2.47 -1.71 -12.97
CA MET A 81 -2.32 -1.91 -11.53
C MET A 81 -0.84 -2.00 -11.14
N GLU A 82 0.00 -2.46 -12.07
CA GLU A 82 1.47 -2.43 -12.02
C GLU A 82 2.01 -0.99 -12.17
#